data_AF-A0A2B9PK28-F1
#
_entry.id   AF-A0A2B9PK28-F1
#
_cell.length_a   1.000
_cell.length_b   1.000
_cell.length_c   1.000
_cell.angle_alpha   90.00
_cell.angle_beta   90.00
_cell.angle_gamma   90.00
#
_symmetry.space_group_name_H-M   'P 1'
#
loop_
_entity.id
_entity.type
_entity.pdbx_description
1 polymer ?
#
loop_
_entity_poly.entity_id
_entity_poly.type
_entity_poly.pdbx_seq_one_letter_code
_entity_poly.pdbx_strand_id
1 'polypeptide(L)'
;MRRSIYILSLFLTVVVFLFIILRILGFILWVNNAPLDKWIALIGLLAVPTFVYIYLKNKEITLRKIRKIIGFITIVHVGWLWWAMMQYPSYAFVGNNINSTPYIFYENEISNSLHNKELKSEYTLFSQVNSYLFAKDSVVEANRGIVPSIQLRGAKFTTISNSVYLETKSGIIFIR
;
A
#
# COMPACT_ATOMS: atom_id res chain seq x y z
N MET A 1 -29.32 18.15 5.51
CA MET A 1 -28.31 17.80 4.49
C MET A 1 -26.90 18.32 4.77
N ARG A 2 -26.65 19.64 4.87
CA ARG A 2 -25.27 20.17 5.02
C ARG A 2 -24.51 19.62 6.24
N ARG A 3 -25.17 19.50 7.40
CA ARG A 3 -24.57 18.95 8.63
C ARG A 3 -24.19 17.47 8.49
N SER A 4 -25.05 16.66 7.87
CA SER A 4 -24.79 15.23 7.63
C SER A 4 -23.61 15.03 6.67
N ILE A 5 -23.54 15.81 5.58
CA ILE A 5 -22.43 15.78 4.63
C ILE A 5 -21.12 16.19 5.31
N TYR A 6 -21.16 17.24 6.15
CA TYR A 6 -19.99 17.68 6.90
C TYR A 6 -19.47 16.61 7.88
N ILE A 7 -20.37 16.00 8.67
CA ILE A 7 -20.00 14.95 9.62
C ILE A 7 -19.40 13.74 8.89
N LEU A 8 -20.02 13.31 7.78
CA LEU A 8 -19.49 12.22 6.97
C LEU A 8 -18.13 12.56 6.38
N SER A 9 -17.96 13.75 5.83
CA SER A 9 -16.71 14.23 5.25
C SER A 9 -15.59 14.33 6.30
N LEU A 10 -15.92 14.79 7.50
CA LEU A 10 -15.00 14.83 8.64
C LEU A 10 -14.58 13.41 9.05
N PHE A 11 -15.55 12.51 9.23
CA PHE A 11 -15.28 11.12 9.59
C PHE A 11 -14.37 10.44 8.56
N LEU A 12 -14.68 10.55 7.27
CA LEU A 12 -13.86 10.00 6.19
C LEU A 12 -12.46 10.63 6.15
N THR A 13 -12.36 11.94 6.40
CA THR A 13 -11.06 12.62 6.48
C THR A 13 -10.20 12.06 7.63
N VAL A 14 -10.80 11.87 8.81
CA VAL A 14 -10.10 11.26 9.96
C VAL A 14 -9.63 9.85 9.64
N VAL A 15 -10.46 9.03 8.98
CA VAL A 15 -10.08 7.67 8.54
C VAL A 15 -8.90 7.70 7.57
N VAL A 16 -8.90 8.61 6.59
CA VAL A 16 -7.79 8.79 5.64
C VAL A 16 -6.50 9.17 6.38
N PHE A 17 -6.57 10.08 7.34
CA PHE A 17 -5.40 10.45 8.15
C PHE A 17 -4.87 9.30 9.01
N LEU A 18 -5.75 8.54 9.66
CA LEU A 18 -5.36 7.35 10.42
C LEU A 18 -4.65 6.33 9.52
N PHE A 19 -5.14 6.14 8.30
CA PHE A 19 -4.50 5.25 7.35
C PHE A 19 -3.10 5.72 6.95
N ILE A 20 -2.92 7.03 6.69
CA ILE A 20 -1.60 7.59 6.40
C ILE A 20 -0.63 7.33 7.56
N ILE A 21 -1.09 7.50 8.81
CA ILE A 21 -0.27 7.21 10.00
C ILE A 21 0.12 5.73 10.06
N LEU A 22 -0.85 4.81 9.88
CA LEU A 22 -0.58 3.37 9.84
C LEU A 22 0.46 3.02 8.78
N ARG A 23 0.34 3.63 7.59
CA ARG A 23 1.27 3.42 6.48
C ARG A 23 2.69 3.88 6.82
N ILE A 24 2.83 5.04 7.45
CA ILE A 24 4.14 5.58 7.90
C ILE A 24 4.77 4.68 8.96
N LEU A 25 3.96 4.09 9.85
CA LEU A 25 4.43 3.14 10.86
C LEU A 25 4.83 1.77 10.28
N GLY A 26 4.68 1.56 8.97
CA GLY A 26 5.07 0.31 8.31
C GLY A 26 3.98 -0.75 8.29
N PHE A 27 2.71 -0.37 8.45
CA PHE A 27 1.58 -1.29 8.28
C PHE A 27 0.98 -1.21 6.88
N ILE A 28 0.50 -2.35 6.39
CA ILE A 28 -0.26 -2.46 5.15
C ILE A 28 -1.61 -3.09 5.45
N LEU A 29 -2.68 -2.47 4.94
CA LEU A 29 -3.99 -3.10 4.89
C LEU A 29 -4.18 -3.81 3.55
N TRP A 30 -4.52 -5.08 3.61
CA TRP A 30 -4.69 -5.95 2.45
C TRP A 30 -6.08 -6.56 2.45
N VAL A 31 -6.86 -6.30 1.39
CA VAL A 31 -8.23 -6.77 1.25
C VAL A 31 -8.44 -7.25 -0.19
N ASN A 32 -9.02 -8.43 -0.35
CA ASN A 32 -9.34 -9.03 -1.65
C ASN A 32 -8.14 -9.04 -2.63
N ASN A 33 -6.99 -9.53 -2.17
CA ASN A 33 -5.75 -9.61 -2.97
C ASN A 33 -5.20 -8.26 -3.47
N ALA A 34 -5.53 -7.15 -2.80
CA ALA A 34 -5.02 -5.84 -3.16
C ALA A 34 -4.69 -4.99 -1.92
N PRO A 35 -3.67 -4.11 -2.02
CA PRO A 35 -3.45 -3.10 -1.00
C PRO A 35 -4.61 -2.11 -1.02
N LEU A 36 -5.04 -1.70 0.17
CA LEU A 36 -6.19 -0.82 0.33
C LEU A 36 -5.86 0.66 0.01
N ASP A 37 -4.57 0.99 -0.17
CA ASP A 37 -4.04 2.32 -0.50
C ASP A 37 -4.80 3.03 -1.62
N LYS A 38 -5.08 2.34 -2.75
CA LYS A 38 -5.78 2.94 -3.90
C LYS A 38 -7.21 3.39 -3.56
N TRP A 39 -7.90 2.62 -2.72
CA TRP A 39 -9.28 2.94 -2.31
C TRP A 39 -9.30 4.11 -1.33
N ILE A 40 -8.32 4.17 -0.42
CA ILE A 40 -8.23 5.29 0.52
C ILE A 40 -7.78 6.57 -0.17
N ALA A 41 -6.86 6.50 -1.13
CA ALA A 41 -6.51 7.66 -1.95
C ALA A 41 -7.74 8.21 -2.70
N LEU A 42 -8.59 7.32 -3.23
CA LEU A 42 -9.85 7.71 -3.89
C LEU A 42 -10.86 8.35 -2.91
N ILE A 43 -11.05 7.76 -1.72
CA ILE A 43 -11.93 8.31 -0.69
C ILE A 43 -11.39 9.68 -0.22
N GLY A 44 -10.09 9.81 0.00
CA GLY A 44 -9.43 11.04 0.40
C GLY A 44 -9.58 12.16 -0.62
N LEU A 45 -9.46 11.83 -1.92
CA LEU A 45 -9.65 12.77 -3.02
C LEU A 45 -11.04 13.44 -3.00
N LEU A 46 -12.07 12.76 -2.50
CA LEU A 46 -13.43 13.30 -2.41
C LEU A 46 -13.72 13.92 -1.03
N ALA A 47 -13.35 13.21 0.05
CA ALA A 47 -13.68 13.59 1.42
C ALA A 47 -12.88 14.79 1.92
N VAL A 48 -11.57 14.85 1.65
CA VAL A 48 -10.70 15.90 2.21
C VAL A 48 -11.01 17.26 1.60
N PRO A 49 -11.12 17.43 0.25
CA PRO A 49 -11.50 18.70 -0.34
C PRO A 49 -12.89 19.18 0.10
N THR A 50 -13.84 18.27 0.24
CA THR A 50 -15.21 18.58 0.69
C THR A 50 -15.21 19.08 2.13
N PHE A 51 -14.47 18.42 3.01
CA PHE A 51 -14.33 18.83 4.41
C PHE A 51 -13.69 20.21 4.50
N VAL A 52 -12.56 20.41 3.80
CA VAL A 52 -11.84 21.68 3.80
C VAL A 52 -12.69 22.80 3.21
N TYR A 53 -13.45 22.57 2.14
CA TYR A 53 -14.37 23.55 1.59
C TYR A 53 -15.39 24.03 2.63
N ILE A 54 -16.07 23.10 3.29
CA ILE A 54 -17.10 23.42 4.30
C ILE A 54 -16.47 24.13 5.50
N TYR A 55 -15.32 23.64 5.97
CA TYR A 55 -14.60 24.22 7.11
C TYR A 55 -14.16 25.67 6.83
N LEU A 56 -13.51 25.93 5.69
CA LEU A 56 -13.01 27.27 5.35
C LEU A 56 -14.16 28.24 5.06
N LYS A 57 -15.27 27.77 4.47
CA LYS A 57 -16.47 28.58 4.24
C LYS A 57 -17.11 29.03 5.55
N ASN A 58 -17.12 28.16 6.56
CA ASN A 58 -17.60 28.49 7.91
C ASN A 58 -16.68 29.48 8.64
N LYS A 59 -15.44 29.66 8.18
CA LYS A 59 -14.47 30.64 8.70
C LYS A 59 -14.44 31.96 7.90
N GLU A 60 -15.42 32.18 7.03
CA GLU A 60 -15.57 33.40 6.21
C GLU A 60 -14.33 33.74 5.34
N ILE A 61 -13.58 32.71 4.94
CA ILE A 61 -12.39 32.88 4.09
C ILE A 61 -12.85 33.21 2.66
N THR A 62 -12.11 34.11 1.98
CA THR A 62 -12.43 34.50 0.61
C THR A 62 -12.42 33.31 -0.35
N LEU A 63 -13.43 33.25 -1.24
CA LEU A 63 -13.58 32.17 -2.22
C LEU A 63 -12.32 31.92 -3.05
N ARG A 64 -11.56 32.98 -3.38
CA ARG A 64 -10.29 32.87 -4.11
C ARG A 64 -9.24 32.07 -3.33
N LYS A 65 -9.12 32.26 -2.02
CA LYS A 65 -8.21 31.48 -1.15
C LYS A 65 -8.70 30.04 -1.01
N ILE A 66 -10.00 29.83 -0.81
CA ILE A 66 -10.61 28.49 -0.72
C ILE A 66 -10.31 27.67 -1.98
N ARG A 67 -10.51 28.25 -3.17
CA ARG A 67 -10.22 27.57 -4.45
C ARG A 67 -8.75 27.17 -4.59
N LYS A 68 -7.81 28.02 -4.16
CA LYS A 68 -6.37 27.71 -4.18
C LYS A 68 -6.03 26.53 -3.27
N ILE A 69 -6.54 26.53 -2.03
CA ILE A 69 -6.29 25.46 -1.06
C ILE A 69 -6.87 24.14 -1.56
N ILE A 70 -8.12 24.15 -2.02
CA ILE A 70 -8.76 22.96 -2.59
C ILE A 70 -7.99 22.44 -3.80
N GLY A 71 -7.60 23.32 -4.73
CA GLY A 71 -6.82 22.93 -5.89
C GLY A 71 -5.51 22.23 -5.51
N PHE A 72 -4.79 22.75 -4.53
CA PHE A 72 -3.58 22.12 -4.01
C PHE A 72 -3.86 20.73 -3.41
N ILE A 73 -4.86 20.61 -2.52
CA ILE A 73 -5.23 19.34 -1.89
C ILE A 73 -5.61 18.30 -2.96
N THR A 74 -6.40 18.70 -3.96
CA THR A 74 -6.81 17.83 -5.05
C THR A 74 -5.60 17.34 -5.83
N ILE A 75 -4.65 18.21 -6.20
CA ILE A 75 -3.42 17.81 -6.92
C ILE A 75 -2.63 16.77 -6.12
N VAL A 76 -2.44 16.99 -4.82
CA VAL A 76 -1.73 16.04 -3.94
C VAL A 76 -2.42 14.68 -3.92
N HIS A 77 -3.75 14.65 -3.78
CA HIS A 77 -4.50 13.39 -3.76
C HIS A 77 -4.53 12.70 -5.12
N VAL A 78 -4.58 13.44 -6.23
CA VAL A 78 -4.45 12.89 -7.58
C VAL A 78 -3.07 12.24 -7.76
N GLY A 79 -2.00 12.92 -7.33
CA GLY A 79 -0.65 12.36 -7.36
C GLY A 79 -0.53 11.08 -6.52
N TRP A 80 -1.12 11.07 -5.32
CA TRP A 80 -1.16 9.88 -4.47
C TRP A 80 -1.94 8.74 -5.11
N LEU A 81 -3.14 9.00 -5.65
CA LEU A 81 -3.95 7.99 -6.33
C LEU A 81 -3.21 7.38 -7.53
N TRP A 82 -2.56 8.22 -8.33
CA TRP A 82 -1.75 7.78 -9.46
C TRP A 82 -0.61 6.86 -9.01
N TRP A 83 0.15 7.26 -7.99
CA TRP A 83 1.22 6.45 -7.43
C TRP A 83 0.71 5.13 -6.85
N ALA A 84 -0.41 5.15 -6.11
CA ALA A 84 -1.02 3.95 -5.55
C ALA A 84 -1.49 2.95 -6.62
N MET A 85 -1.97 3.44 -7.77
CA MET A 85 -2.34 2.58 -8.90
C MET A 85 -1.11 1.95 -9.57
N MET A 86 0.01 2.67 -9.65
CA MET A 86 1.26 2.16 -10.23
C MET A 86 1.97 1.10 -9.38
N GLN A 87 1.68 1.02 -8.07
CA GLN A 87 2.32 0.05 -7.17
C GLN A 87 1.76 -1.38 -7.25
N TYR A 88 0.60 -1.60 -7.87
CA TYR A 88 -0.03 -2.94 -7.89
C TYR A 88 0.88 -4.08 -8.40
N PRO A 89 1.73 -3.92 -9.44
CA PRO A 89 2.66 -4.98 -9.85
C PRO A 89 3.76 -5.28 -8.82
N SER A 90 3.97 -4.42 -7.81
CA SER A 90 5.04 -4.55 -6.83
C SER A 90 4.69 -5.36 -5.59
N TYR A 91 3.45 -5.82 -5.43
CA TYR A 91 3.04 -6.61 -4.26
C TYR A 91 2.65 -8.05 -4.61
N ALA A 92 3.15 -9.02 -3.84
CA ALA A 92 2.68 -10.39 -3.92
C ALA A 92 2.26 -10.91 -2.55
N PHE A 93 1.11 -11.56 -2.49
CA PHE A 93 0.64 -12.29 -1.31
C PHE A 93 1.05 -13.76 -1.40
N VAL A 94 1.64 -14.27 -0.32
CA VAL A 94 1.92 -15.70 -0.16
C VAL A 94 1.12 -16.22 1.04
N GLY A 95 0.17 -17.10 0.75
CA GLY A 95 -0.68 -17.73 1.75
C GLY A 95 0.03 -18.85 2.53
N ASN A 96 -0.54 -19.23 3.67
CA ASN A 96 0.03 -20.23 4.57
C ASN A 96 0.17 -21.59 3.88
N ASN A 97 1.38 -22.13 3.84
CA ASN A 97 1.63 -23.51 3.46
C ASN A 97 2.57 -24.12 4.51
N ILE A 98 1.96 -24.86 5.44
CA ILE A 98 2.62 -25.73 6.42
C ILE A 98 3.62 -24.94 7.30
N ASN A 99 3.09 -24.24 8.31
CA ASN A 99 3.81 -23.61 9.44
C ASN A 99 4.37 -22.18 9.26
N SER A 100 4.01 -21.45 8.20
CA SER A 100 4.44 -20.05 8.03
C SER A 100 3.26 -19.08 8.13
N THR A 101 3.46 -17.97 8.84
CA THR A 101 2.52 -16.84 8.78
C THR A 101 2.43 -16.33 7.35
N PRO A 102 1.26 -15.96 6.83
CA PRO A 102 1.15 -15.31 5.54
C PRO A 102 2.01 -14.06 5.45
N TYR A 103 2.55 -13.82 4.25
CA TYR A 103 3.44 -12.69 3.97
C TYR A 103 2.97 -11.91 2.75
N ILE A 104 3.20 -10.60 2.81
CA ILE A 104 3.18 -9.73 1.63
C ILE A 104 4.62 -9.37 1.30
N PHE A 105 5.00 -9.57 0.05
CA PHE A 105 6.29 -9.16 -0.50
C PHE A 105 6.08 -7.88 -1.31
N TYR A 106 6.86 -6.85 -1.01
CA TYR A 106 6.90 -5.61 -1.78
C TYR A 106 8.27 -5.42 -2.40
N GLU A 107 8.34 -5.32 -3.72
CA GLU A 107 9.58 -5.02 -4.46
C GLU A 107 9.76 -3.50 -4.54
N ASN A 108 10.80 -2.97 -3.89
CA ASN A 108 11.01 -1.52 -3.73
C ASN A 108 11.37 -0.82 -5.06
N GLU A 109 11.82 -1.56 -6.09
CA GLU A 109 12.12 -1.00 -7.41
C GLU A 109 11.32 -1.67 -8.53
N ILE A 110 10.36 -0.94 -9.10
CA ILE A 110 9.72 -1.27 -10.38
C ILE A 110 10.73 -1.02 -11.49
N SER A 111 11.38 -2.05 -12.03
CA SER A 111 11.88 -1.94 -13.40
C SER A 111 11.02 -2.80 -14.31
N ASN A 112 10.44 -2.15 -15.31
CA ASN A 112 9.72 -2.80 -16.42
C ASN A 112 10.64 -3.65 -17.31
N SER A 113 11.88 -3.93 -16.90
CA SER A 113 12.84 -4.71 -17.68
C SER A 113 12.80 -6.16 -17.22
N LEU A 114 11.92 -6.94 -17.83
CA LEU A 114 11.85 -8.40 -17.76
C LEU A 114 13.16 -9.11 -18.24
N HIS A 115 14.23 -8.35 -18.53
CA HIS A 115 15.36 -8.78 -19.34
C HIS A 115 16.71 -8.88 -18.61
N ASN A 116 16.82 -8.47 -17.35
CA ASN A 116 18.08 -8.60 -16.58
C ASN A 116 17.86 -9.44 -15.32
N LYS A 117 18.03 -10.76 -15.46
CA LYS A 117 17.99 -11.74 -14.37
C LYS A 117 19.14 -11.60 -13.36
N GLU A 118 20.14 -10.76 -13.65
CA GLU A 118 21.35 -10.60 -12.83
C GLU A 118 21.31 -9.40 -11.86
N LEU A 119 20.20 -8.64 -11.84
CA LEU A 119 20.06 -7.53 -10.90
C LEU A 119 19.43 -8.03 -9.59
N LYS A 120 20.01 -7.63 -8.46
CA LYS A 120 19.38 -7.74 -7.14
C LYS A 120 18.34 -6.64 -6.97
N SER A 121 17.31 -6.91 -6.18
CA SER A 121 16.35 -5.91 -5.72
C SER A 121 16.11 -6.05 -4.23
N GLU A 122 15.71 -4.96 -3.60
CA GLU A 122 15.33 -4.93 -2.19
C GLU A 122 13.84 -5.25 -2.06
N TYR A 123 13.53 -6.22 -1.21
CA TYR A 123 12.19 -6.66 -0.89
C TYR A 123 11.85 -6.30 0.54
N THR A 124 10.73 -5.60 0.73
CA THR A 124 10.13 -5.41 2.05
C THR A 124 9.12 -6.51 2.32
N LEU A 125 9.30 -7.25 3.40
CA LEU A 125 8.39 -8.31 3.84
C LEU A 125 7.46 -7.77 4.91
N PHE A 126 6.18 -8.07 4.78
CA PHE A 126 5.16 -7.77 5.78
C PHE A 126 4.53 -9.06 6.28
N SER A 127 4.64 -9.32 7.58
CA SER A 127 4.05 -10.49 8.23
C SER A 127 2.60 -10.21 8.65
N GLN A 128 1.77 -11.23 8.60
CA GLN A 128 0.36 -11.11 8.98
C GLN A 128 0.20 -10.88 10.50
N VAL A 129 -0.50 -9.81 10.88
CA VAL A 129 -0.95 -9.56 12.25
C VAL A 129 -2.38 -10.08 12.44
N ASN A 130 -3.25 -9.82 11.46
CA ASN A 130 -4.61 -10.37 11.41
C ASN A 130 -5.07 -10.53 9.95
N SER A 131 -6.33 -10.91 9.71
CA SER A 131 -6.87 -11.17 8.37
C SER A 131 -6.69 -10.03 7.35
N TYR A 132 -6.53 -8.79 7.80
CA TYR A 132 -6.45 -7.61 6.93
C TYR A 132 -5.20 -6.76 7.16
N LEU A 133 -4.51 -6.91 8.29
CA LEU A 133 -3.39 -6.07 8.71
C LEU A 133 -2.08 -6.85 8.65
N PHE A 134 -1.10 -6.26 7.98
CA PHE A 134 0.26 -6.78 7.87
C PHE A 134 1.24 -5.73 8.40
N ALA A 135 2.23 -6.17 9.17
CA ALA A 135 3.26 -5.31 9.75
C ALA A 135 4.59 -5.57 9.05
N LYS A 136 5.37 -4.51 8.82
CA LYS A 136 6.74 -4.64 8.30
C LYS A 136 7.55 -5.55 9.24
N ASP A 137 8.09 -6.61 8.67
CA ASP A 137 8.85 -7.62 9.40
C ASP A 137 10.35 -7.45 9.12
N SER A 138 10.74 -7.52 7.85
CA SER A 138 12.14 -7.45 7.44
C SER A 138 12.31 -6.83 6.06
N VAL A 139 13.56 -6.51 5.72
CA VAL A 139 13.98 -6.03 4.41
C VAL A 139 15.13 -6.93 3.95
N VAL A 140 15.01 -7.51 2.76
CA VAL A 140 15.93 -8.54 2.26
C VAL A 140 16.29 -8.25 0.80
N GLU A 141 17.55 -8.44 0.44
CA GLU A 141 17.99 -8.42 -0.96
C GLU A 141 17.86 -9.80 -1.59
N ALA A 142 17.25 -9.88 -2.77
CA ALA A 142 17.17 -11.10 -3.56
C ALA A 142 17.20 -10.81 -5.06
N ASN A 143 17.20 -11.86 -5.88
CA ASN A 143 17.12 -11.71 -7.34
C ASN A 143 15.86 -10.97 -7.74
N ARG A 144 15.95 -10.05 -8.70
CA ARG A 144 14.82 -9.28 -9.19
C ARG A 144 13.71 -10.17 -9.76
N GLY A 145 12.47 -9.67 -9.72
CA GLY A 145 11.32 -10.31 -10.37
C GLY A 145 10.74 -11.47 -9.58
N ILE A 146 10.91 -11.48 -8.26
CA ILE A 146 10.29 -12.48 -7.39
C ILE A 146 8.79 -12.21 -7.21
N VAL A 147 8.38 -10.95 -6.99
CA VAL A 147 6.97 -10.57 -6.91
C VAL A 147 6.16 -11.02 -8.13
N PRO A 148 6.53 -10.68 -9.38
CA PRO A 148 5.80 -11.16 -10.55
C PRO A 148 5.85 -12.68 -10.71
N SER A 149 6.92 -13.34 -10.25
CA SER A 149 7.00 -14.81 -10.21
C SER A 149 5.93 -15.41 -9.29
N ILE A 150 5.77 -14.84 -8.09
CA ILE A 150 4.75 -15.25 -7.12
C ILE A 150 3.35 -15.01 -7.69
N GLN A 151 3.09 -13.83 -8.26
CA GLN A 151 1.77 -13.49 -8.83
C GLN A 151 1.36 -14.42 -9.97
N LEU A 152 2.29 -14.78 -10.87
CA LEU A 152 2.00 -15.57 -12.06
C LEU A 152 1.96 -17.08 -11.81
N ARG A 153 2.79 -17.58 -10.88
CA ARG A 153 3.07 -19.02 -10.75
C ARG A 153 2.99 -19.53 -9.31
N GLY A 154 2.71 -18.65 -8.35
CA GLY A 154 2.74 -18.97 -6.93
C GLY A 154 4.16 -19.11 -6.38
N ALA A 155 4.24 -19.45 -5.11
CA ALA A 155 5.48 -19.71 -4.41
C ALA A 155 5.30 -20.83 -3.40
N LYS A 156 6.40 -21.44 -3.00
CA LYS A 156 6.40 -22.52 -2.01
C LYS A 156 7.36 -22.18 -0.88
N PHE A 157 6.89 -22.33 0.36
CA PHE A 157 7.78 -22.32 1.50
C PHE A 157 8.60 -23.60 1.52
N THR A 158 9.91 -23.46 1.72
CA THR A 158 10.85 -24.58 1.88
C THR A 158 11.67 -24.37 3.13
N THR A 159 12.07 -25.45 3.79
CA THR A 159 12.92 -25.40 4.98
C THR A 159 14.29 -25.96 4.63
N ILE A 160 15.33 -25.14 4.78
CA ILE A 160 16.72 -25.53 4.57
C ILE A 160 17.46 -25.25 5.87
N SER A 161 18.08 -26.26 6.47
CA SER A 161 18.90 -26.11 7.69
C SER A 161 18.19 -25.39 8.85
N ASN A 162 16.94 -25.77 9.15
CA ASN A 162 16.05 -25.14 10.16
C ASN A 162 15.62 -23.69 9.89
N SER A 163 15.95 -23.14 8.71
CA SER A 163 15.48 -21.84 8.26
C SER A 163 14.41 -21.97 7.17
N VAL A 164 13.43 -21.08 7.19
CA VAL A 164 12.33 -20.97 6.25
C VAL A 164 12.71 -20.02 5.13
N TYR A 165 12.54 -20.50 3.92
CA TYR A 165 12.76 -19.76 2.68
C TYR A 165 11.50 -19.78 1.82
N LEU A 166 11.33 -18.75 1.00
CA LEU A 166 10.39 -18.75 -0.11
C LEU A 166 11.11 -19.16 -1.39
N GLU A 167 10.75 -20.29 -1.96
CA GLU A 167 11.25 -20.72 -3.27
C GLU A 167 10.29 -20.30 -4.38
N THR A 168 10.86 -19.67 -5.41
CA THR A 168 10.18 -19.28 -6.64
C THR A 168 11.01 -19.70 -7.85
N LYS A 169 10.44 -19.66 -9.06
CA LYS A 169 11.21 -19.92 -10.28
C LYS A 169 12.32 -18.89 -10.56
N SER A 170 12.26 -17.73 -9.91
CA SER A 170 13.23 -16.64 -10.07
C SER A 170 14.35 -16.69 -9.03
N GLY A 171 14.20 -17.49 -7.97
CA GLY A 171 15.17 -17.60 -6.88
C GLY A 171 14.53 -17.94 -5.53
N ILE A 172 15.36 -17.89 -4.50
CA ILE A 172 15.01 -18.21 -3.11
C ILE A 172 15.17 -16.95 -2.26
N ILE A 173 14.18 -16.62 -1.43
CA ILE A 173 14.26 -15.53 -0.43
C ILE A 173 14.30 -16.12 0.97
N PHE A 174 15.24 -15.70 1.79
CA PHE A 174 15.25 -16.03 3.22
C PHE A 174 14.15 -15.26 3.95
N ILE A 175 13.41 -15.96 4.82
CA ILE A 175 12.33 -15.36 5.62
C ILE A 175 12.73 -15.33 7.10
N ARG A 176 13.08 -16.49 7.69
CA ARG A 176 13.38 -16.67 9.12
C ARG A 176 14.08 -17.98 9.39
#